data_AF-A0A524MQS3-F1
#
_entry.id   AF-A0A524MQS3-F1
#
_cell.length_a   1.000
_cell.length_b   1.000
_cell.length_c   1.000
_cell.angle_alpha   90.00
_cell.angle_beta   90.00
_cell.angle_gamma   90.00
#
_symmetry.space_group_name_H-M   'P 1'
#
loop_
_entity.id
_entity.type
_entity.pdbx_description
1 polymer ?
#
loop_
_entity_poly.entity_id
_entity_poly.type
_entity_poly.pdbx_seq_one_letter_code
_entity_poly.pdbx_strand_id
1 'polypeptide(L)'
;MPHQVDDSSFDDELARHFASSAATSLPRAPLYAALSAGISRDPDLYRLLLHAPPTQRLPVLLFACVHDLLLEDPHQELAQWYPNLTSLPRPPSDRSLMPNFKRFVESHADRLRTLLSTRTTQTNEVGRCAIFLPALGLLADEVGSLGLLDVGASGGLNLLLDRYEYRYETQDGAVATVGGPSPVVIDAATTGPVPVPREMPVIAVRCGVDQRPIDVTDDDEAH
;
A
#
# COMPACT_ATOMS: atom_id res chain seq x y z
N MET A 1 -2.96 -25.82 -33.21
CA MET A 1 -3.97 -25.85 -32.13
C MET A 1 -3.56 -24.79 -31.13
N PRO A 2 -4.31 -23.68 -30.97
CA PRO A 2 -4.02 -22.72 -29.92
C PRO A 2 -4.35 -23.36 -28.57
N HIS A 3 -3.44 -23.25 -27.62
CA HIS A 3 -3.59 -23.71 -26.24
C HIS A 3 -4.76 -22.92 -25.60
N GLN A 4 -5.93 -23.55 -25.44
CA GLN A 4 -6.94 -23.04 -24.53
C GLN A 4 -6.35 -23.17 -23.12
N VAL A 5 -5.85 -22.06 -22.59
CA VAL A 5 -5.67 -21.95 -21.14
C VAL A 5 -7.08 -21.90 -20.56
N ASP A 6 -7.40 -22.87 -19.71
CA ASP A 6 -8.74 -23.10 -19.19
C ASP A 6 -9.22 -21.90 -18.36
N ASP A 7 -10.35 -21.29 -18.73
CA ASP A 7 -10.97 -20.17 -18.00
C ASP A 7 -11.21 -20.53 -16.52
N SER A 8 -11.40 -21.82 -16.21
CA SER A 8 -11.54 -22.30 -14.82
C SER A 8 -10.25 -22.10 -13.99
N SER A 9 -9.08 -22.26 -14.62
CA SER A 9 -7.78 -22.11 -13.96
C SER A 9 -7.47 -20.65 -13.61
N PHE A 10 -7.94 -19.70 -14.42
CA PHE A 10 -7.76 -18.27 -14.18
C PHE A 10 -8.66 -17.76 -13.07
N ASP A 11 -9.92 -18.19 -13.08
CA ASP A 11 -10.87 -17.88 -12.01
C ASP A 11 -10.35 -18.37 -10.64
N ASP A 12 -9.88 -19.62 -10.60
CA ASP A 12 -9.31 -20.21 -9.39
C ASP A 12 -8.09 -19.42 -8.89
N GLU A 13 -7.28 -18.85 -9.79
CA GLU A 13 -6.15 -18.01 -9.44
C GLU A 13 -6.57 -16.67 -8.84
N LEU A 14 -7.49 -15.97 -9.50
CA LEU A 14 -8.00 -14.68 -9.00
C LEU A 14 -8.70 -14.83 -7.64
N ALA A 15 -9.54 -15.85 -7.50
CA ALA A 15 -10.19 -16.17 -6.24
C ALA A 15 -9.15 -16.47 -5.13
N ARG A 16 -8.10 -17.25 -5.44
CA ARG A 16 -7.00 -17.53 -4.51
C ARG A 16 -6.21 -16.28 -4.14
N HIS A 17 -5.96 -15.35 -5.07
CA HIS A 17 -5.28 -14.09 -4.77
C HIS A 17 -6.06 -13.25 -3.76
N PHE A 18 -7.38 -13.12 -3.94
CA PHE A 18 -8.22 -12.44 -2.95
C PHE A 18 -8.28 -13.20 -1.61
N ALA A 19 -8.38 -14.53 -1.62
CA ALA A 19 -8.36 -15.32 -0.38
C ALA A 19 -7.02 -15.18 0.38
N SER A 20 -5.90 -15.17 -0.34
CA SER A 20 -4.57 -14.94 0.24
C SER A 20 -4.45 -13.52 0.81
N SER A 21 -4.88 -12.51 0.05
CA SER A 21 -4.90 -11.12 0.51
C SER A 21 -5.73 -10.96 1.78
N ALA A 22 -6.89 -11.63 1.87
CA ALA A 22 -7.73 -11.59 3.07
C ALA A 22 -6.99 -12.06 4.32
N ALA A 23 -6.15 -13.10 4.20
CA ALA A 23 -5.36 -13.62 5.31
C ALA A 23 -4.19 -12.71 5.68
N THR A 24 -3.47 -12.16 4.68
CA THR A 24 -2.26 -11.35 4.91
C THR A 24 -2.54 -9.91 5.31
N SER A 25 -3.72 -9.38 4.97
CA SER A 25 -4.10 -8.01 5.32
C SER A 25 -4.42 -7.85 6.80
N LEU A 26 -4.74 -8.92 7.53
CA LEU A 26 -4.93 -8.85 8.98
C LEU A 26 -3.58 -8.85 9.72
N PRO A 27 -3.43 -8.06 10.81
CA PRO A 27 -4.40 -7.13 11.39
C PRO A 27 -4.38 -5.71 10.78
N ARG A 28 -3.48 -5.43 9.83
CA ARG A 28 -3.15 -4.06 9.38
C ARG A 28 -4.28 -3.35 8.63
N ALA A 29 -5.05 -4.08 7.83
CA ALA A 29 -6.14 -3.56 7.00
C ALA A 29 -7.42 -4.42 7.12
N PRO A 30 -8.16 -4.34 8.25
CA PRO A 30 -9.32 -5.19 8.50
C PRO A 30 -10.46 -5.04 7.49
N LEU A 31 -10.68 -3.82 6.95
CA LEU A 31 -11.68 -3.57 5.91
C LEU A 31 -11.35 -4.33 4.62
N TYR A 32 -10.13 -4.17 4.12
CA TYR A 32 -9.69 -4.85 2.89
C TYR A 32 -9.60 -6.37 3.07
N ALA A 33 -9.32 -6.85 4.29
CA ALA A 33 -9.43 -8.27 4.59
C ALA A 33 -10.86 -8.81 4.43
N ALA A 34 -11.85 -8.09 4.99
CA ALA A 34 -13.26 -8.47 4.88
C ALA A 34 -13.78 -8.41 3.44
N LEU A 35 -13.44 -7.34 2.70
CA LEU A 35 -13.77 -7.21 1.27
C LEU A 35 -13.11 -8.31 0.44
N SER A 36 -11.82 -8.59 0.64
CA SER A 36 -11.11 -9.66 -0.07
C SER A 36 -11.74 -11.04 0.18
N ALA A 37 -12.17 -11.31 1.42
CA ALA A 37 -12.86 -12.55 1.76
C ALA A 37 -14.24 -12.68 1.10
N GLY A 38 -14.95 -11.57 0.89
CA GLY A 38 -16.21 -11.56 0.15
C GLY A 38 -15.99 -11.73 -1.36
N ILE A 39 -15.06 -10.97 -1.92
CA ILE A 39 -14.73 -10.96 -3.36
C ILE A 39 -14.21 -12.32 -3.81
N SER A 40 -13.41 -13.04 -3.01
CA SER A 40 -12.91 -14.37 -3.36
C SER A 40 -14.01 -15.42 -3.62
N ARG A 41 -15.26 -15.12 -3.23
CA ARG A 41 -16.43 -15.99 -3.41
C ARG A 41 -17.42 -15.47 -4.46
N ASP A 42 -17.15 -14.33 -5.08
CA ASP A 42 -18.02 -13.70 -6.10
C ASP A 42 -17.25 -13.51 -7.42
N PRO A 43 -17.52 -14.36 -8.43
CA PRO A 43 -16.87 -14.28 -9.73
C PRO A 43 -17.03 -12.95 -10.46
N ASP A 44 -18.16 -12.28 -10.28
CA ASP A 44 -18.40 -10.99 -10.95
C ASP A 44 -17.45 -9.92 -10.41
N LEU A 45 -17.08 -10.03 -9.13
CA LEU A 45 -16.19 -9.07 -8.46
C LEU A 45 -14.71 -9.36 -8.73
N TYR A 46 -14.25 -10.61 -8.56
CA TYR A 46 -12.83 -10.87 -8.78
C TYR A 46 -12.41 -10.75 -10.26
N ARG A 47 -13.34 -11.01 -11.19
CA ARG A 47 -13.09 -10.86 -12.63
C ARG A 47 -12.94 -9.42 -13.10
N LEU A 48 -13.27 -8.43 -12.27
CA LEU A 48 -12.96 -7.03 -12.58
C LEU A 48 -11.46 -6.84 -12.84
N LEU A 49 -10.59 -7.59 -12.14
CA LEU A 49 -9.15 -7.54 -12.35
C LEU A 49 -8.73 -8.01 -13.75
N LEU A 50 -9.58 -8.69 -14.53
CA LEU A 50 -9.26 -9.04 -15.91
C LEU A 50 -9.14 -7.82 -16.82
N HIS A 51 -9.74 -6.67 -16.44
CA HIS A 51 -9.56 -5.40 -17.12
C HIS A 51 -8.18 -4.78 -16.90
N ALA A 52 -7.46 -5.19 -15.85
CA ALA A 52 -6.11 -4.73 -15.58
C ALA A 52 -5.06 -5.49 -16.39
N PRO A 53 -3.91 -4.85 -16.71
CA PRO A 53 -2.75 -5.53 -17.26
C PRO A 53 -2.37 -6.76 -16.40
N PRO A 54 -1.89 -7.87 -16.98
CA PRO A 54 -1.59 -9.10 -16.23
C PRO A 54 -0.73 -8.91 -14.98
N THR A 55 0.26 -8.01 -15.02
CA THR A 55 1.16 -7.68 -13.90
C THR A 55 0.51 -6.85 -12.79
N GLN A 56 -0.69 -6.31 -13.02
CA GLN A 56 -1.42 -5.42 -12.13
C GLN A 56 -2.74 -6.03 -11.63
N ARG A 57 -2.99 -7.33 -11.90
CA ARG A 57 -4.17 -8.08 -11.44
C ARG A 57 -4.08 -8.42 -9.95
N LEU A 58 -3.96 -7.37 -9.13
CA LEU A 58 -3.75 -7.45 -7.69
C LEU A 58 -5.00 -6.89 -6.97
N PRO A 59 -5.43 -7.51 -5.85
CA PRO A 59 -6.55 -6.99 -5.04
C PRO A 59 -6.42 -5.52 -4.67
N VAL A 60 -5.20 -5.06 -4.37
CA VAL A 60 -4.91 -3.67 -3.99
C VAL A 60 -5.29 -2.67 -5.10
N LEU A 61 -5.17 -3.03 -6.38
CA LEU A 61 -5.56 -2.14 -7.47
C LEU A 61 -7.08 -1.92 -7.50
N LEU A 62 -7.87 -2.98 -7.30
CA LEU A 62 -9.32 -2.85 -7.21
C LEU A 62 -9.73 -1.95 -6.04
N PHE A 63 -9.09 -2.12 -4.88
CA PHE A 63 -9.36 -1.28 -3.72
C PHE A 63 -8.96 0.18 -3.95
N ALA A 64 -7.81 0.43 -4.59
CA ALA A 64 -7.40 1.78 -4.95
C ALA A 64 -8.40 2.44 -5.91
N CYS A 65 -8.85 1.74 -6.97
CA CYS A 65 -9.83 2.29 -7.90
C CYS A 65 -11.20 2.57 -7.24
N VAL A 66 -11.64 1.70 -6.32
CA VAL A 66 -12.86 1.95 -5.54
C VAL A 66 -12.68 3.15 -4.62
N HIS A 67 -11.52 3.28 -3.99
CA HIS A 67 -11.23 4.37 -3.07
C HIS A 67 -11.14 5.72 -3.80
N ASP A 68 -10.50 5.78 -4.97
CA ASP A 68 -10.45 6.93 -5.87
C ASP A 68 -11.86 7.48 -6.15
N LEU A 69 -12.79 6.59 -6.55
CA LEU A 69 -14.18 6.98 -6.78
C LEU A 69 -14.92 7.44 -5.51
N LEU A 70 -14.55 6.94 -4.33
CA LEU A 70 -15.13 7.38 -3.06
C LEU A 70 -14.54 8.71 -2.57
N LEU A 71 -13.30 9.05 -2.96
CA LEU A 71 -12.69 10.35 -2.68
C LEU A 71 -13.38 11.45 -3.50
N GLU A 72 -13.75 11.16 -4.74
CA GLU A 72 -14.53 12.08 -5.59
C GLU A 72 -15.95 12.33 -5.05
N ASP A 73 -16.61 11.29 -4.51
CA ASP A 73 -17.95 11.39 -3.91
C ASP A 73 -18.04 10.63 -2.57
N PRO A 74 -17.69 11.29 -1.44
CA PRO A 74 -17.70 10.65 -0.13
C PRO A 74 -19.12 10.46 0.45
N HIS A 75 -20.18 10.87 -0.26
CA HIS A 75 -21.57 10.69 0.19
C HIS A 75 -22.14 9.30 -0.11
N GLN A 76 -21.40 8.47 -0.84
CA GLN A 76 -21.77 7.10 -1.16
C GLN A 76 -21.90 6.23 0.09
N GLU A 77 -22.89 5.33 0.14
CA GLU A 77 -23.14 4.49 1.33
C GLU A 77 -21.91 3.65 1.73
N LEU A 78 -21.13 3.20 0.74
CA LEU A 78 -19.90 2.43 0.96
C LEU A 78 -18.81 3.22 1.71
N ALA A 79 -18.79 4.56 1.64
CA ALA A 79 -17.83 5.41 2.36
C ALA A 79 -17.92 5.24 3.88
N GLN A 80 -19.06 4.78 4.41
CA GLN A 80 -19.29 4.56 5.84
C GLN A 80 -18.34 3.52 6.47
N TRP A 81 -17.62 2.72 5.68
CA TRP A 81 -16.63 1.76 6.18
C TRP A 81 -15.19 2.27 6.14
N TYR A 82 -14.92 3.40 5.47
CA TYR A 82 -13.57 3.92 5.25
C TYR A 82 -13.19 4.95 6.32
N PRO A 83 -12.21 4.67 7.21
CA PRO A 83 -11.89 5.54 8.34
C PRO A 83 -11.41 6.94 7.97
N ASN A 84 -10.88 7.13 6.75
CA ASN A 84 -10.45 8.42 6.24
C ASN A 84 -11.57 9.23 5.57
N LEU A 85 -12.75 8.63 5.34
CA LEU A 85 -13.90 9.29 4.71
C LEU A 85 -15.05 9.54 5.70
N THR A 86 -15.01 8.94 6.89
CA THR A 86 -16.02 9.14 7.93
C THR A 86 -15.41 9.17 9.33
N SER A 87 -15.98 9.99 10.21
CA SER A 87 -15.56 10.11 11.61
C SER A 87 -15.95 8.89 12.47
N LEU A 88 -16.93 8.09 12.02
CA LEU A 88 -17.43 6.92 12.74
C LEU A 88 -17.59 5.75 11.76
N PRO A 89 -16.49 5.06 11.40
CA PRO A 89 -16.53 3.97 10.44
C PRO A 89 -17.29 2.76 11.00
N ARG A 90 -18.14 2.18 10.16
CA ARG A 90 -18.84 0.92 10.44
C ARG A 90 -17.83 -0.22 10.50
N PRO A 91 -18.06 -1.22 11.35
CA PRO A 91 -17.11 -2.32 11.52
C PRO A 91 -17.06 -3.19 10.25
N PRO A 92 -15.88 -3.74 9.87
CA PRO A 92 -15.77 -4.68 8.75
C PRO A 92 -16.58 -5.97 8.90
N SER A 93 -17.01 -6.30 10.11
CA SER A 93 -17.90 -7.43 10.41
C SER A 93 -19.38 -7.15 10.10
N ASP A 94 -19.72 -5.92 9.71
CA ASP A 94 -21.07 -5.53 9.32
C ASP A 94 -21.52 -6.32 8.07
N ARG A 95 -22.61 -7.07 8.20
CA ARG A 95 -23.15 -7.91 7.12
C ARG A 95 -23.60 -7.12 5.89
N SER A 96 -23.84 -5.82 6.04
CA SER A 96 -24.21 -4.95 4.93
C SER A 96 -23.03 -4.44 4.10
N LEU A 97 -21.77 -4.72 4.50
CA LEU A 97 -20.56 -4.31 3.77
C LEU A 97 -20.54 -4.88 2.34
N MET A 98 -20.63 -6.20 2.18
CA MET A 98 -20.54 -6.82 0.85
C MET A 98 -21.70 -6.46 -0.08
N PRO A 99 -22.96 -6.43 0.37
CA PRO A 99 -24.07 -5.92 -0.44
C PRO A 99 -23.85 -4.45 -0.88
N ASN A 100 -23.33 -3.60 0.00
CA ASN A 100 -22.99 -2.22 -0.34
C ASN A 100 -21.87 -2.12 -1.37
N PHE A 101 -20.80 -2.90 -1.17
CA PHE A 101 -19.68 -2.96 -2.10
C PHE A 101 -20.14 -3.41 -3.49
N LYS A 102 -20.96 -4.46 -3.57
CA LYS A 102 -21.49 -4.96 -4.84
C LYS A 102 -22.35 -3.91 -5.56
N ARG A 103 -23.29 -3.25 -4.86
CA ARG A 103 -24.09 -2.17 -5.44
C ARG A 103 -23.23 -1.01 -5.95
N PHE A 104 -22.19 -0.63 -5.20
CA PHE A 104 -21.27 0.42 -5.60
C PHE A 104 -20.49 0.04 -6.87
N VAL A 105 -19.96 -1.18 -6.93
CA VAL A 105 -19.28 -1.70 -8.12
C VAL A 105 -20.20 -1.72 -9.33
N GLU A 106 -21.44 -2.18 -9.16
CA GLU A 106 -22.44 -2.24 -10.22
C GLU A 106 -22.80 -0.84 -10.75
N SER A 107 -22.97 0.15 -9.86
CA SER A 107 -23.29 1.52 -10.27
C SER A 107 -22.12 2.27 -10.92
N HIS A 108 -20.88 1.82 -10.70
CA HIS A 108 -19.66 2.46 -11.22
C HIS A 108 -18.89 1.58 -12.21
N ALA A 109 -19.51 0.54 -12.77
CA ALA A 109 -18.84 -0.49 -13.55
C ALA A 109 -17.96 0.07 -14.68
N ASP A 110 -18.46 1.01 -15.48
CA ASP A 110 -17.70 1.56 -16.62
C ASP A 110 -16.52 2.43 -16.19
N ARG A 111 -16.69 3.19 -15.09
CA ARG A 111 -15.61 3.98 -14.50
C ARG A 111 -14.52 3.08 -13.92
N LEU A 112 -14.92 2.05 -13.16
CA LEU A 112 -14.00 1.05 -12.61
C LEU A 112 -13.23 0.32 -13.70
N ARG A 113 -13.89 -0.11 -14.79
CA ARG A 113 -13.21 -0.73 -15.93
C ARG A 113 -12.13 0.17 -16.53
N THR A 114 -12.46 1.45 -16.70
CA THR A 114 -11.52 2.45 -17.21
C THR A 114 -10.32 2.56 -16.27
N LEU A 115 -10.56 2.82 -14.98
CA LEU A 115 -9.50 2.95 -13.96
C LEU A 115 -8.62 1.69 -13.88
N LEU A 116 -9.22 0.51 -13.82
CA LEU A 116 -8.48 -0.76 -13.76
C LEU A 116 -7.57 -0.98 -14.98
N SER A 117 -7.97 -0.47 -16.15
CA SER A 117 -7.20 -0.61 -17.39
C SER A 117 -6.08 0.42 -17.53
N THR A 118 -6.18 1.58 -16.87
CA THR A 118 -5.25 2.71 -17.05
C THR A 118 -4.36 2.98 -15.85
N ARG A 119 -4.84 2.73 -14.63
CA ARG A 119 -4.12 2.99 -13.39
C ARG A 119 -3.23 1.79 -13.03
N THR A 120 -2.18 2.07 -12.27
CA THR A 120 -1.29 1.07 -11.66
C THR A 120 -1.06 1.45 -10.21
N THR A 121 -1.04 0.49 -9.30
CA THR A 121 -0.64 0.78 -7.92
C THR A 121 0.87 0.76 -7.81
N GLN A 122 1.46 1.87 -7.35
CA GLN A 122 2.86 1.93 -6.96
C GLN A 122 2.95 2.01 -5.44
N THR A 123 3.74 1.14 -4.83
CA THR A 123 3.80 1.06 -3.37
C THR A 123 5.00 1.84 -2.84
N ASN A 124 4.76 3.02 -2.28
CA ASN A 124 5.74 3.68 -1.41
C ASN A 124 5.51 3.20 0.03
N GLU A 125 6.28 2.20 0.45
CA GLU A 125 6.22 1.67 1.82
C GLU A 125 7.38 2.27 2.63
N VAL A 126 7.15 3.47 3.19
CA VAL A 126 8.18 4.21 3.94
C VAL A 126 8.68 3.47 5.18
N GLY A 127 7.92 2.48 5.69
CA GLY A 127 8.37 1.60 6.77
C GLY A 127 9.63 0.82 6.41
N ARG A 128 9.90 0.58 5.12
CA ARG A 128 11.16 -0.01 4.64
C ARG A 128 12.39 0.81 5.02
N CYS A 129 12.24 2.13 5.14
CA CYS A 129 13.34 2.98 5.60
C CYS A 129 13.86 2.55 6.98
N ALA A 130 12.98 2.04 7.86
CA ALA A 130 13.39 1.56 9.17
C ALA A 130 14.29 0.32 9.11
N ILE A 131 14.20 -0.47 8.04
CA ILE A 131 15.06 -1.64 7.81
C ILE A 131 16.47 -1.19 7.38
N PHE A 132 16.56 -0.14 6.57
CA PHE A 132 17.83 0.33 6.01
C PHE A 132 18.59 1.27 6.94
N LEU A 133 17.90 2.05 7.76
CA LEU A 133 18.53 3.07 8.60
C LEU A 133 19.67 2.55 9.50
N PRO A 134 19.57 1.38 10.15
CA PRO A 134 20.70 0.80 10.90
C PRO A 134 21.95 0.56 10.05
N ALA A 135 21.79 -0.02 8.86
CA ALA A 135 22.91 -0.28 7.96
C ALA A 135 23.51 1.01 7.40
N LEU A 136 22.67 2.00 7.09
CA LEU A 136 23.13 3.31 6.62
C LEU A 136 23.86 4.08 7.73
N GLY A 137 23.43 3.96 8.97
CA GLY A 137 24.13 4.52 10.13
C GLY A 137 25.55 3.96 10.26
N LEU A 138 25.71 2.63 10.21
CA LEU A 138 27.03 1.99 10.23
C LEU A 138 27.94 2.44 9.09
N LEU A 139 27.39 2.55 7.88
CA LEU A 139 28.14 3.03 6.72
C LEU A 139 28.55 4.49 6.89
N ALA A 140 27.64 5.35 7.38
CA ALA A 140 27.94 6.76 7.59
C ALA A 140 29.03 6.96 8.65
N ASP A 141 29.06 6.13 9.70
CA ASP A 141 30.15 6.15 10.69
C ASP A 141 31.51 5.80 10.06
N GLU A 142 31.53 4.96 9.03
CA GLU A 142 32.75 4.54 8.31
C GLU A 142 33.20 5.55 7.25
N VAL A 143 32.27 6.07 6.43
CA VAL A 143 32.60 6.84 5.21
C VAL A 143 32.15 8.30 5.25
N GLY A 144 31.39 8.71 6.27
CA GLY A 144 30.81 10.04 6.37
C GLY A 144 29.50 10.17 5.59
N SER A 145 29.32 11.31 4.89
CA SER A 145 28.07 11.59 4.20
C SER A 145 27.77 10.61 3.07
N LEU A 146 26.50 10.24 2.94
CA LEU A 146 26.03 9.25 1.97
C LEU A 146 25.31 9.91 0.80
N GLY A 147 25.38 9.25 -0.35
CA GLY A 147 24.50 9.51 -1.49
C GLY A 147 23.49 8.37 -1.64
N LEU A 148 22.22 8.70 -1.84
CA LEU A 148 21.15 7.73 -2.00
C LEU A 148 20.65 7.68 -3.44
N LEU A 149 20.61 6.48 -4.01
CA LEU A 149 20.00 6.19 -5.31
C LEU A 149 18.88 5.17 -5.10
N ASP A 150 17.64 5.55 -5.44
CA ASP A 150 16.49 4.64 -5.41
C ASP A 150 16.02 4.34 -6.83
N VAL A 151 15.93 3.06 -7.18
CA VAL A 151 15.52 2.59 -8.52
C VAL A 151 14.15 1.96 -8.39
N GLY A 152 13.18 2.49 -9.14
CA GLY A 152 11.77 2.27 -8.86
C GLY A 152 11.26 3.20 -7.75
N ALA A 153 11.78 4.43 -7.70
CA ALA A 153 11.53 5.37 -6.60
C ALA A 153 10.06 5.80 -6.49
N SER A 154 9.21 5.56 -7.50
CA SER A 154 7.81 5.97 -7.53
C SER A 154 7.67 7.46 -7.21
N GLY A 155 6.95 7.82 -6.15
CA GLY A 155 6.79 9.18 -5.62
C GLY A 155 7.97 9.69 -4.77
N GLY A 156 9.06 8.93 -4.70
CA GLY A 156 10.32 9.32 -4.05
C GLY A 156 10.30 9.35 -2.52
N LEU A 157 9.26 8.81 -1.86
CA LEU A 157 9.12 8.92 -0.40
C LEU A 157 10.27 8.24 0.37
N ASN A 158 10.81 7.13 -0.13
CA ASN A 158 11.97 6.48 0.51
C ASN A 158 13.25 7.33 0.41
N LEU A 159 13.34 8.25 -0.55
CA LEU A 159 14.45 9.21 -0.64
C LEU A 159 14.44 10.25 0.48
N LEU A 160 13.35 10.32 1.23
CA LEU A 160 13.16 11.22 2.37
C LEU A 160 13.42 10.53 3.70
N LEU A 161 14.12 9.38 3.73
CA LEU A 161 14.39 8.65 4.98
C LEU A 161 15.01 9.53 6.07
N ASP A 162 15.84 10.51 5.71
CA ASP A 162 16.50 11.43 6.64
C ASP A 162 15.55 12.48 7.24
N ARG A 163 14.29 12.49 6.79
CA ARG A 163 13.24 13.45 7.18
C ARG A 163 12.17 12.84 8.08
N TYR A 164 12.22 11.54 8.34
CA TYR A 164 11.26 10.87 9.21
C TYR A 164 11.78 10.74 10.65
N GLU A 165 10.85 10.59 11.59
CA GLU A 165 11.17 10.18 12.96
C GLU A 165 11.03 8.66 13.04
N TYR A 166 12.00 8.01 13.67
CA TYR A 166 12.02 6.56 13.85
C TYR A 166 11.97 6.21 15.32
N ARG A 167 11.17 5.21 15.69
CA ARG A 167 11.09 4.66 17.04
C ARG A 167 11.33 3.16 16.98
N TYR A 168 12.48 2.74 17.48
CA TYR A 168 12.87 1.34 17.52
C TYR A 168 12.64 0.77 18.91
N GLU A 169 11.68 -0.14 19.04
CA GLU A 169 11.57 -1.00 20.21
C GLU A 169 12.67 -2.07 20.15
N THR A 170 13.58 -2.01 21.11
CA THR A 170 14.67 -2.96 21.27
C THR A 170 14.18 -4.25 21.92
N GLN A 171 14.93 -5.34 21.75
CA GLN A 171 14.58 -6.62 22.37
C GLN A 171 14.44 -6.54 23.91
N ASP A 172 15.14 -5.58 24.55
CA ASP A 172 15.07 -5.34 25.99
C ASP A 172 13.89 -4.41 26.39
N GLY A 173 13.02 -4.06 25.45
CA GLY A 173 11.85 -3.20 25.64
C GLY A 173 12.16 -1.69 25.71
N ALA A 174 13.42 -1.29 25.55
CA ALA A 174 13.78 0.12 25.46
C ALA A 174 13.46 0.69 24.07
N VAL A 175 13.05 1.95 23.99
CA VAL A 175 12.77 2.63 22.72
C VAL A 175 13.93 3.56 22.35
N ALA A 176 14.59 3.29 21.22
CA ALA A 176 15.58 4.20 20.63
C ALA A 176 14.90 5.09 19.59
N THR A 177 15.10 6.41 19.69
CA THR A 177 14.53 7.38 18.73
C THR A 177 15.63 7.96 17.85
N VAL A 178 15.39 8.01 16.54
CA VAL A 178 16.32 8.58 15.55
C VAL A 178 15.59 9.61 14.69
N GLY A 179 16.24 10.74 14.42
CA GLY A 179 15.65 11.85 13.67
C GLY A 179 15.05 12.93 14.58
N GLY A 180 14.44 13.93 13.96
CA GLY A 180 13.74 15.02 14.64
C GLY A 180 12.22 14.90 14.51
N PRO A 181 11.45 15.80 15.15
CA PRO A 181 9.99 15.83 15.05
C PRO A 181 9.53 15.86 13.59
N SER A 182 8.71 14.87 13.23
CA SER A 182 8.21 14.67 11.87
C SER A 182 6.71 14.35 11.91
N PRO A 183 5.90 14.80 10.92
CA PRO A 183 4.52 14.34 10.78
C PRO A 183 4.42 12.85 10.44
N VAL A 184 5.52 12.24 9.97
CA VAL A 184 5.67 10.81 9.70
C VAL A 184 6.58 10.20 10.74
N VAL A 185 6.00 9.38 11.61
CA VAL A 185 6.70 8.57 12.62
C VAL A 185 6.65 7.11 12.19
N ILE A 186 7.80 6.45 12.16
CA ILE A 186 7.92 5.04 11.78
C ILE A 186 8.32 4.24 13.02
N ASP A 187 7.38 3.44 13.51
CA ASP A 187 7.61 2.49 14.60
C ASP A 187 8.12 1.15 14.05
N ALA A 188 9.19 0.62 14.66
CA ALA A 188 9.77 -0.67 14.29
C ALA A 188 10.21 -1.44 15.54
N ALA A 189 10.08 -2.76 15.51
CA ALA A 189 10.64 -3.63 16.55
C ALA A 189 11.89 -4.33 16.01
N THR A 190 12.91 -4.47 16.85
CA THR A 190 14.16 -5.15 16.50
C THR A 190 14.23 -6.53 17.14
N THR A 191 14.94 -7.45 16.49
CA THR A 191 15.26 -8.78 17.04
C THR A 191 16.78 -8.93 17.07
N GLY A 192 17.34 -9.18 18.25
CA GLY A 192 18.79 -9.17 18.47
C GLY A 192 19.39 -7.77 18.60
N PRO A 193 20.73 -7.67 18.69
CA PRO A 193 21.45 -6.42 18.92
C PRO A 193 21.57 -5.59 17.64
N VAL A 194 20.46 -5.10 17.10
CA VAL A 194 20.46 -4.24 15.92
C VAL A 194 21.14 -2.90 16.26
N PRO A 195 22.16 -2.47 15.51
CA PRO A 195 22.87 -1.22 15.78
C PRO A 195 22.06 -0.03 15.26
N VAL A 196 21.03 0.35 16.01
CA VAL A 196 20.24 1.56 15.72
C VAL A 196 21.16 2.79 15.89
N PRO A 197 21.27 3.67 14.88
CA PRO A 197 22.18 4.80 14.95
C PRO A 197 21.69 5.82 15.97
N ARG A 198 22.62 6.53 16.62
CA ARG A 198 22.29 7.57 17.59
C ARG A 198 21.84 8.87 16.94
N GLU A 199 22.36 9.13 15.74
CA GLU A 199 22.07 10.32 14.96
C GLU A 199 21.66 9.93 13.54
N MET A 200 20.92 10.80 12.86
CA MET A 200 20.53 10.57 11.48
C MET A 200 21.77 10.65 10.57
N PRO A 201 22.06 9.65 9.71
CA PRO A 201 23.13 9.76 8.74
C PRO A 201 22.90 10.94 7.79
N VAL A 202 23.97 11.67 7.45
CA VAL A 202 23.90 12.82 6.55
C VAL A 202 23.76 12.34 5.11
N ILE A 203 22.60 12.59 4.50
CA ILE A 203 22.35 12.33 3.08
C ILE A 203 22.69 13.58 2.26
N ALA A 204 23.86 13.58 1.63
CA ALA A 204 24.37 14.74 0.87
C ALA A 204 23.72 14.88 -0.51
N VAL A 205 23.34 13.77 -1.13
CA VAL A 205 22.69 13.73 -2.44
C VAL A 205 21.63 12.62 -2.47
N ARG A 206 20.53 12.88 -3.17
CA ARG A 206 19.45 11.91 -3.40
C ARG A 206 19.07 11.92 -4.88
N CYS A 207 18.88 10.75 -5.45
CA CYS A 207 18.47 10.57 -6.84
C CYS A 207 17.44 9.42 -6.92
N GLY A 208 16.26 9.71 -7.47
CA GLY A 208 15.27 8.70 -7.80
C GLY A 208 15.27 8.43 -9.30
N VAL A 209 15.21 7.16 -9.69
CA VAL A 209 15.04 6.74 -11.08
C VAL A 209 13.80 5.86 -11.15
N ASP A 210 12.80 6.27 -11.93
CA ASP A 210 11.57 5.50 -12.11
C ASP A 210 11.13 5.51 -13.59
N GLN A 211 10.42 4.47 -14.02
CA GLN A 211 9.85 4.39 -15.37
C GLN A 211 8.61 5.28 -15.53
N ARG A 212 7.88 5.52 -14.43
CA ARG A 212 6.69 6.36 -14.34
C ARG A 212 6.74 7.12 -13.01
N PRO A 213 7.62 8.13 -12.89
CA PRO A 213 7.69 8.94 -11.68
C PRO A 213 6.32 9.57 -11.41
N ILE A 214 5.89 9.52 -10.16
CA ILE A 214 4.64 10.13 -9.69
C ILE A 214 4.99 11.52 -9.17
N ASP A 215 4.29 12.53 -9.65
CA ASP A 215 4.34 13.87 -9.07
C ASP A 215 3.45 13.93 -7.82
N VAL A 216 4.09 13.82 -6.64
CA VAL A 216 3.39 13.90 -5.34
C VAL A 216 2.85 15.30 -5.02
N THR A 217 3.07 16.29 -5.89
CA THR A 217 2.50 17.65 -5.79
C THR A 217 1.32 17.87 -6.72
N ASP A 218 1.01 16.89 -7.58
CA ASP A 218 -0.20 16.86 -8.41
C ASP A 218 -1.26 15.99 -7.72
N ASP A 219 -2.40 16.59 -7.34
CA ASP A 219 -3.48 15.89 -6.64
C ASP A 219 -4.04 14.72 -7.47
N ASP A 220 -4.01 14.77 -8.81
CA ASP A 220 -4.51 13.69 -9.67
C ASP A 220 -3.56 12.46 -9.71
N GLU A 221 -2.29 12.67 -9.39
CA GLU A 221 -1.24 11.64 -9.29
C GLU A 221 -0.96 11.20 -7.84
N ALA A 222 -1.28 12.04 -6.85
CA ALA A 222 -1.02 11.81 -5.43
C ALA A 222 -2.06 10.92 -4.70
N HIS A 223 -3.03 10.34 -5.42
CA HIS A 223 -4.12 9.50 -4.90
C HIS A 223 -3.96 7.99 -5.19
#